data_AF-A0A523AA81-F1
#
_entry.id   AF-A0A523AA81-F1
#
_cell.length_a   1.000
_cell.length_b   1.000
_cell.length_c   1.000
_cell.angle_alpha   90.00
_cell.angle_beta   90.00
_cell.angle_gamma   90.00
#
_symmetry.space_group_name_H-M   'P 1'
#
loop_
_entity.id
_entity.type
_entity.pdbx_description
1 polymer ?
#
loop_
_entity_poly.entity_id
_entity_poly.type
_entity_poly.pdbx_seq_one_letter_code
_entity_poly.pdbx_strand_id
1 'polypeptide(L)' 'MQSEVQICVVGKVFRPKVLALNKTFNEYFKLVKWYLSCNSKSKKFLHEKCYEDAKRLFNLNTALIQTARDKAVEILKSF' A
#
# COMPACT_ATOMS: atom_id res chain seq x y z
N MET A 1 -17.36 1.71 10.57
CA MET A 1 -17.15 0.29 10.23
C MET A 1 -15.95 0.22 9.30
N GLN A 2 -14.72 0.22 9.83
CA GLN A 2 -13.51 0.10 9.01
C GLN A 2 -13.21 -1.39 8.89
N SER A 3 -13.47 -1.96 7.72
CA SER A 3 -13.07 -3.32 7.38
C SER A 3 -11.54 -3.35 7.36
N GLU A 4 -10.91 -3.63 8.49
CA GLU A 4 -9.53 -4.12 8.50
C GLU A 4 -9.55 -5.43 7.71
N VAL A 5 -9.10 -5.37 6.46
CA VAL A 5 -8.85 -6.56 5.64
C VAL A 5 -7.62 -7.24 6.21
N GLN A 6 -7.76 -7.83 7.39
CA GLN A 6 -6.90 -8.94 7.79
C GLN A 6 -7.27 -10.07 6.83
N ILE A 7 -6.33 -10.53 6.02
CA ILE A 7 -6.45 -11.82 5.35
C ILE A 7 -6.33 -12.89 6.44
N CYS A 8 -7.37 -13.01 7.25
CA CYS A 8 -7.61 -14.17 8.08
C CYS A 8 -8.26 -15.19 7.14
N VAL A 9 -7.44 -16.06 6.55
CA VAL A 9 -7.95 -17.34 6.05
C VAL A 9 -8.53 -18.03 7.29
N VAL A 10 -9.85 -17.93 7.44
CA VAL A 10 -10.62 -18.47 8.57
C VAL A 10 -10.22 -19.94 8.77
N GLY A 11 -9.63 -20.25 9.93
CA GLY A 11 -9.47 -21.63 10.42
C GLY A 11 -8.06 -22.26 10.44
N LYS A 12 -6.96 -21.56 10.09
CA LYS A 12 -5.60 -22.15 10.17
C LYS A 12 -4.71 -21.49 11.24
N VAL A 13 -4.24 -22.31 12.19
CA VAL A 13 -3.23 -21.94 13.20
C VAL A 13 -2.01 -21.31 12.51
N PHE A 14 -1.73 -20.05 12.83
CA PHE A 14 -0.77 -19.22 12.10
C PHE A 14 0.67 -19.68 12.36
N ARG A 15 1.35 -20.10 11.29
CA ARG A 15 2.82 -20.25 11.27
C ARG A 15 3.48 -18.85 11.22
N PRO A 16 4.69 -18.65 11.76
CA PRO A 16 5.35 -17.34 11.85
C PRO A 16 5.50 -16.60 10.50
N LYS A 17 5.59 -17.34 9.39
CA LYS A 17 5.65 -16.78 8.03
C LYS A 17 4.39 -15.99 7.63
N VAL A 18 3.22 -16.39 8.10
CA VAL A 18 1.95 -15.72 7.77
C VAL A 18 1.81 -14.40 8.54
N LEU A 19 2.34 -14.33 9.76
CA LEU A 19 2.37 -13.08 10.53
C LEU A 19 3.26 -12.02 9.85
N ALA A 20 4.43 -12.43 9.34
CA ALA A 20 5.31 -11.53 8.59
C ALA A 20 4.62 -11.00 7.32
N LEU A 21 3.96 -11.88 6.57
CA LEU A 21 3.20 -11.49 5.38
C LEU A 21 2.07 -10.50 5.71
N ASN A 22 1.31 -10.75 6.78
CA ASN A 22 0.24 -9.86 7.22
C ASN A 22 0.78 -8.48 7.64
N LYS A 23 1.96 -8.41 8.26
CA LYS A 23 2.62 -7.14 8.59
C LYS A 23 2.99 -6.36 7.32
N THR A 24 3.66 -7.01 6.36
CA THR A 24 4.02 -6.39 5.08
C THR A 24 2.78 -5.93 4.30
N PHE A 25 1.71 -6.71 4.34
CA PHE A 25 0.46 -6.36 3.66
C PHE A 25 -0.23 -5.16 4.32
N ASN A 26 -0.19 -5.05 5.64
CA ASN A 26 -0.70 -3.89 6.37
C ASN A 26 0.11 -2.62 6.04
N GLU A 27 1.45 -2.72 5.98
CA GLU A 27 2.31 -1.61 5.54
C GLU A 27 2.01 -1.20 4.09
N TYR A 28 1.82 -2.16 3.18
CA TYR A 28 1.41 -1.88 1.81
C TYR A 28 0.06 -1.15 1.76
N PHE A 29 -0.93 -1.57 2.55
CA PHE A 29 -2.22 -0.89 2.63
C PHE A 29 -2.09 0.55 3.15
N LYS A 30 -1.25 0.79 4.16
CA LYS A 30 -0.95 2.15 4.65
C LYS A 30 -0.31 3.01 3.56
N LEU A 31 0.60 2.44 2.78
CA LEU A 31 1.23 3.13 1.66
C LEU A 31 0.22 3.51 0.57
N VAL A 32 -0.69 2.60 0.19
CA VAL A 32 -1.76 2.90 -0.78
C VAL A 32 -2.66 4.02 -0.26
N LYS A 33 -3.08 3.98 1.02
CA LYS A 33 -3.86 5.06 1.63
C LYS A 33 -3.12 6.39 1.63
N TRP A 34 -1.81 6.39 1.91
CA TRP A 34 -0.99 7.59 1.88
C TRP A 34 -0.91 8.20 0.47
N TYR A 35 -0.72 7.36 -0.57
CA TYR A 35 -0.76 7.82 -1.96
C TYR A 35 -2.13 8.39 -2.36
N LEU A 36 -3.23 7.83 -1.85
CA LEU A 36 -4.57 8.38 -2.07
C LEU A 36 -4.73 9.75 -1.40
N SER A 37 -4.15 9.96 -0.21
CA SER A 37 -4.16 11.26 0.48
C SER A 37 -3.40 12.35 -0.29
N CYS A 38 -2.44 12.01 -1.17
CA CYS A 38 -1.79 12.97 -2.06
C CYS A 38 -2.74 13.54 -3.14
N ASN A 39 -3.92 12.95 -3.32
CA ASN A 39 -5.04 13.40 -4.15
C ASN A 39 -4.68 13.82 -5.59
N SER A 40 -3.63 13.23 -6.17
CA SER A 40 -3.15 13.56 -7.51
C SER A 40 -3.37 12.39 -8.47
N LYS A 41 -4.05 12.66 -9.59
CA LYS A 41 -4.30 11.65 -10.64
C LYS A 41 -3.10 11.46 -11.59
N SER A 42 -2.02 12.25 -11.44
CA SER A 42 -0.88 12.23 -12.34
C SER A 42 0.25 11.34 -11.81
N LYS A 43 0.59 10.30 -12.59
CA LYS A 43 1.71 9.39 -12.28
C LYS A 43 3.05 10.11 -12.16
N LYS A 44 3.31 11.11 -13.02
CA LYS A 44 4.56 11.90 -12.99
C LYS A 44 4.66 12.71 -11.69
N PHE A 45 3.58 13.39 -11.31
CA PHE A 45 3.54 14.18 -10.07
C PHE A 45 3.78 13.31 -8.84
N LEU A 46 3.09 12.16 -8.74
CA LEU A 46 3.28 11.22 -7.63
C LEU A 46 4.69 10.61 -7.62
N HIS A 47 5.33 10.47 -8.78
CA HIS A 47 6.69 9.97 -8.84
C HIS A 47 7.71 11.02 -8.39
N GLU A 48 7.61 12.26 -8.90
CA GLU A 48 8.59 13.31 -8.58
C GLU A 48 8.46 13.83 -7.15
N LYS A 49 7.24 13.94 -6.63
CA LYS A 49 6.99 14.49 -5.29
C LYS A 49 6.88 13.43 -4.21
N CYS A 50 6.19 12.32 -4.49
CA CYS A 50 5.77 11.40 -3.43
C CYS A 50 6.61 10.10 -3.40
N TYR A 51 7.41 9.79 -4.40
CA TYR A 51 8.20 8.55 -4.44
C TYR A 51 9.35 8.53 -3.43
N GLU A 52 10.11 9.63 -3.35
CA GLU A 52 11.21 9.74 -2.38
C GLU A 52 10.69 9.79 -0.95
N ASP A 53 9.57 10.48 -0.71
CA ASP A 53 8.89 10.48 0.58
C ASP A 53 8.35 9.09 0.95
N ALA A 54 7.75 8.36 -0.02
CA ALA A 54 7.29 6.99 0.20
C ALA A 54 8.44 6.05 0.57
N LYS A 55 9.60 6.18 -0.08
CA LYS A 55 10.81 5.41 0.27
C LYS A 55 11.33 5.72 1.66
N ARG A 56 11.25 6.99 2.09
CA ARG A 56 11.70 7.42 3.43
C ARG A 56 10.73 6.96 4.53
N LEU A 57 9.43 7.04 4.27
CA LEU A 57 8.37 6.74 5.24
C LEU A 57 8.07 5.24 5.35
N PHE A 58 8.25 4.48 4.26
CA PHE A 58 7.93 3.07 4.19
C PHE A 58 9.15 2.26 3.80
N ASN A 59 9.56 1.33 4.66
CA ASN A 59 10.67 0.42 4.40
C ASN A 59 10.24 -0.79 3.53
N LEU A 60 9.53 -0.51 2.42
CA LEU A 60 9.01 -1.51 1.50
C LEU A 60 9.87 -1.59 0.24
N ASN A 61 9.84 -2.74 -0.43
CA ASN A 61 10.54 -2.92 -1.70
C ASN A 61 10.03 -1.90 -2.74
N THR A 62 10.93 -1.41 -3.59
CA THR A 62 10.62 -0.42 -4.65
C THR A 62 9.51 -0.90 -5.59
N ALA A 63 9.46 -2.20 -5.86
CA ALA A 63 8.38 -2.82 -6.65
C ALA A 63 7.01 -2.66 -5.98
N LEU A 64 6.92 -2.82 -4.64
CA LEU A 64 5.69 -2.62 -3.89
C LEU A 64 5.29 -1.15 -3.85
N ILE A 65 6.27 -0.24 -3.74
CA ILE A 65 6.04 1.20 -3.76
C ILE A 65 5.45 1.64 -5.11
N GLN A 66 6.02 1.17 -6.20
CA GLN A 66 5.51 1.45 -7.55
C GLN A 66 4.10 0.87 -7.75
N THR A 67 3.89 -0.39 -7.32
CA THR A 67 2.57 -1.05 -7.40
C THR A 67 1.51 -0.26 -6.61
N ALA A 68 1.85 0.21 -5.40
CA ALA A 68 0.93 0.99 -4.58
C ALA A 68 0.54 2.31 -5.26
N ARG A 69 1.52 3.00 -5.87
CA ARG A 69 1.28 4.23 -6.65
C ARG A 69 0.36 3.98 -7.83
N ASP A 70 0.63 2.93 -8.63
CA ASP A 70 -0.19 2.61 -9.79
C ASP A 70 -1.62 2.24 -9.39
N LYS A 71 -1.78 1.50 -8.28
CA LYS A 71 -3.11 1.17 -7.74
C LYS A 71 -3.86 2.40 -7.23
N ALA A 72 -3.18 3.33 -6.55
CA ALA A 72 -3.80 4.57 -6.10
C ALA A 72 -4.30 5.42 -7.28
N VAL A 73 -3.52 5.51 -8.37
CA VAL A 73 -3.94 6.20 -9.59
C VAL A 73 -5.13 5.53 -10.27
N GLU A 74 -5.17 4.19 -10.31
CA GLU A 74 -6.32 3.43 -10.83
C GLU A 74 -7.60 3.73 -10.03
N ILE A 75 -7.50 3.73 -8.69
CA ILE A 75 -8.62 4.07 -7.80
C ILE A 75 -9.09 5.51 -8.06
N LEU A 76 -8.17 6.49 -8.09
CA LEU A 76 -8.49 7.90 -8.32
C LEU A 76 -9.04 8.19 -9.73
N LYS A 77 -8.76 7.32 -10.72
CA LYS A 77 -9.34 7.42 -12.06
C LYS A 77 -10.71 6.74 -12.17
N SER A 78 -10.97 5.76 -11.30
CA SER A 78 -12.24 5.02 -11.27
C SER A 78 -13.34 5.79 -10.52
N PHE A 79 -12.97 6.80 -9.73
CA PHE A 79 -13.84 7.81 -9.13
C PHE A 79 -13.79 9.13 -9.91
#